data_AF-A0A7V4GVR5-F1
#
_entry.id   AF-A0A7V4GVR5-F1
#
_cell.length_a   1.000
_cell.length_b   1.000
_cell.length_c   1.000
_cell.angle_alpha   90.00
_cell.angle_beta   90.00
_cell.angle_gamma   90.00
#
_symmetry.space_group_name_H-M   'P 1'
#
loop_
_entity.id
_entity.type
_entity.pdbx_description
1 polymer ?
#
loop_
_entity_poly.entity_id
_entity_poly.type
_entity_poly.pdbx_seq_one_letter_code
_entity_poly.pdbx_strand_id
1 'polypeptide(L)'
;AKPLKAQIDNFRNILLGMVKDDAPNVRAAIEKALDTKDPPPKEGKTESWESEHFEHIPLIAVVTILSALQNNVRNAETEILRYLYNEIDAGAFKFNKLEAIVIPNSNYIVRGNNYEAKVFIAASDSTQDPTILVGSYKKVVREDGTIDYEMTGPSQQLPVDKGVGVYKVPGTTVGNKKWGGLIVLKSPSGGPDIKRPFESEYIVEEPSMTVSPTKMNVFYMGLDNPVEISVSGVAADKVTATINNGRIRKISGNQYIVNPERAGSAQIRVTADMGGNQKRDFGYKEFRVKMLPSPVPKVGGLRGGNIARSTLLAQSGVVAEMENFEFEAVVKVVSFKVSAKVGQFDMEATSNSNKFTQEQLNILERLGKGSKVYFEDIKATLPDGSTRDLGSITLKII
;
A
#
# COMPACT_ATOMS: atom_id res chain seq x y z
N ALA A 1 -25.76 80.15 -14.04
CA ALA A 1 -24.40 79.68 -14.35
C ALA A 1 -23.57 79.37 -13.09
N LYS A 2 -23.43 80.27 -12.11
CA LYS A 2 -22.69 80.00 -10.84
C LYS A 2 -23.13 78.72 -10.09
N PRO A 3 -24.44 78.42 -9.93
CA PRO A 3 -24.87 77.18 -9.29
C PRO A 3 -24.48 75.92 -10.08
N LEU A 4 -24.45 76.02 -11.41
CA LEU A 4 -24.07 74.91 -12.30
C LEU A 4 -22.57 74.60 -12.17
N LYS A 5 -21.72 75.63 -12.14
CA LYS A 5 -20.28 75.49 -11.87
C LYS A 5 -20.04 74.77 -10.54
N ALA A 6 -20.70 75.23 -9.46
CA ALA A 6 -20.60 74.60 -8.15
C ALA A 6 -21.06 73.13 -8.14
N GLN A 7 -22.10 72.78 -8.90
CA GLN A 7 -22.56 71.39 -9.03
C GLN A 7 -21.55 70.51 -9.78
N ILE A 8 -20.94 71.02 -10.85
CA ILE A 8 -19.89 70.31 -11.60
C ILE A 8 -18.65 70.10 -10.73
N ASP A 9 -18.24 71.11 -9.97
CA ASP A 9 -17.10 71.04 -9.06
C ASP A 9 -17.34 70.02 -7.94
N ASN A 10 -18.53 70.04 -7.35
CA ASN A 10 -18.91 69.04 -6.35
C ASN A 10 -18.91 67.63 -6.94
N PHE A 11 -19.52 67.44 -8.11
CA PHE A 11 -19.52 66.14 -8.78
C PHE A 11 -18.12 65.65 -9.12
N ARG A 12 -17.24 66.53 -9.61
CA ARG A 12 -15.82 66.22 -9.84
C ARG A 12 -15.15 65.75 -8.55
N ASN A 13 -15.35 66.47 -7.44
CA ASN A 13 -14.74 66.11 -6.16
C ASN A 13 -15.26 64.78 -5.62
N ILE A 14 -16.54 64.47 -5.80
CA ILE A 14 -17.13 63.17 -5.46
C ILE A 14 -16.44 62.06 -6.27
N LEU A 15 -16.30 62.23 -7.58
CA LEU A 15 -15.64 61.25 -8.44
C LEU A 15 -14.16 61.08 -8.08
N LEU A 16 -13.45 62.17 -7.81
CA LEU A 16 -12.04 62.13 -7.40
C LEU A 16 -11.87 61.46 -6.02
N GLY A 17 -12.85 61.56 -5.13
CA GLY A 17 -12.85 60.86 -3.84
C GLY A 17 -13.05 59.34 -3.96
N MET A 18 -13.57 58.85 -5.09
CA MET A 18 -13.76 57.42 -5.35
C MET A 18 -12.56 56.74 -6.02
N VAL A 19 -11.59 57.52 -6.52
CA VAL A 19 -10.38 57.01 -7.19
C VAL A 19 -9.22 57.00 -6.18
N LYS A 20 -8.53 55.87 -6.03
CA LYS A 20 -7.31 55.80 -5.20
C LYS A 20 -6.15 56.50 -5.92
N ASP A 21 -5.10 56.88 -5.18
CA ASP A 21 -3.93 57.60 -5.73
C ASP A 21 -3.08 56.77 -6.71
N ASP A 22 -3.43 55.51 -6.96
CA ASP A 22 -2.76 54.56 -7.84
C ASP A 22 -3.15 54.69 -9.33
N ALA A 23 -4.17 55.48 -9.67
CA ALA A 23 -4.68 55.63 -11.04
C ALA A 23 -4.61 57.08 -11.57
N PRO A 24 -3.40 57.64 -11.83
CA PRO A 24 -3.24 59.03 -12.26
C PRO A 24 -3.91 59.33 -13.61
N ASN A 25 -4.01 58.33 -14.50
CA ASN A 25 -4.63 58.48 -15.82
C ASN A 25 -6.15 58.69 -15.72
N VAL A 26 -6.84 57.97 -14.82
CA VAL A 26 -8.29 58.12 -14.60
C VAL A 26 -8.59 59.47 -13.95
N ARG A 27 -7.75 59.86 -12.98
CA ARG A 27 -7.84 61.17 -12.31
C ARG A 27 -7.69 62.32 -13.30
N ALA A 28 -6.67 62.27 -14.16
CA ALA A 28 -6.43 63.28 -15.20
C ALA A 28 -7.56 63.33 -16.24
N ALA A 29 -8.16 62.19 -16.60
CA ALA A 29 -9.29 62.14 -17.51
C ALA A 29 -10.54 62.80 -16.92
N ILE A 30 -10.83 62.56 -15.64
CA ILE A 30 -11.96 63.18 -14.91
C ILE A 30 -11.73 64.68 -14.72
N GLU A 31 -10.51 65.11 -14.40
CA GLU A 31 -10.16 66.53 -14.28
C GLU A 31 -10.30 67.28 -15.61
N LYS A 32 -9.88 66.65 -16.72
CA LYS A 32 -9.97 67.23 -18.07
C LYS A 32 -11.40 67.27 -18.61
N ALA A 33 -12.18 66.20 -18.44
CA ALA A 33 -13.60 66.18 -18.83
C ALA A 33 -14.44 67.13 -17.95
N LEU A 34 -14.04 67.18 -16.68
CA LEU A 34 -14.45 68.03 -15.58
C LEU A 34 -14.45 69.55 -15.81
N ASP A 35 -13.49 70.06 -16.59
CA ASP A 35 -12.82 71.33 -16.25
C ASP A 35 -13.73 72.58 -16.27
N THR A 36 -13.63 73.35 -15.19
CA THR A 36 -14.41 74.57 -14.90
C THR A 36 -13.49 75.73 -14.50
N LYS A 37 -12.17 75.57 -14.68
CA LYS A 37 -11.20 76.64 -14.43
C LYS A 37 -11.53 77.84 -15.30
N ASP A 38 -11.31 79.03 -14.74
CA ASP A 38 -11.49 80.26 -15.48
C ASP A 38 -10.44 80.34 -16.60
N PRO A 39 -10.83 80.82 -17.79
CA PRO A 39 -9.93 80.90 -18.94
C PRO A 39 -8.72 81.79 -18.65
N PRO A 40 -7.58 81.55 -19.34
CA PRO A 40 -6.44 82.45 -19.25
C PRO A 40 -6.86 83.86 -19.70
N PRO A 41 -6.39 84.92 -19.02
CA PRO A 41 -6.82 86.29 -19.30
C PRO A 41 -6.51 86.67 -20.75
N LYS A 42 -7.53 87.09 -21.49
CA LYS A 42 -7.41 87.70 -22.80
C LYS A 42 -7.43 89.22 -22.63
N GLU A 43 -6.43 89.91 -23.19
CA GLU A 43 -6.36 91.38 -23.19
C GLU A 43 -6.46 92.04 -21.80
N GLY A 44 -5.91 91.41 -20.76
CA GLY A 44 -5.86 91.98 -19.41
C GLY A 44 -7.17 91.95 -18.62
N LYS A 45 -8.22 91.28 -19.14
CA LYS A 45 -9.47 91.01 -18.42
C LYS A 45 -9.57 89.52 -18.08
N THR A 46 -9.83 89.22 -16.82
CA THR A 46 -10.19 87.88 -16.36
C THR A 46 -11.70 87.69 -16.51
N GLU A 47 -12.10 86.83 -17.43
CA GLU A 47 -13.50 86.39 -17.55
C GLU A 47 -13.70 85.15 -16.69
N SER A 48 -14.85 85.01 -16.05
CA SER A 48 -15.18 83.78 -15.34
C SER A 48 -15.62 82.71 -16.33
N TRP A 49 -15.45 81.43 -15.99
CA TRP A 49 -15.92 80.30 -16.83
C TRP A 49 -17.38 80.47 -17.28
N GLU A 50 -18.23 80.97 -16.38
CA GLU A 50 -19.63 81.26 -16.68
C GLU A 50 -19.84 82.37 -17.73
N SER A 51 -19.00 83.40 -17.69
CA SER A 51 -19.07 84.53 -18.61
C SER A 51 -18.68 84.06 -20.01
N GLU A 52 -17.55 83.35 -20.13
CA GLU A 52 -17.05 82.85 -21.43
C GLU A 52 -18.03 81.88 -22.10
N HIS A 53 -18.71 81.02 -21.33
CA HIS A 53 -19.55 79.96 -21.88
C HIS A 53 -21.03 80.35 -22.04
N PHE A 54 -21.51 81.41 -21.37
CA PHE A 54 -22.95 81.72 -21.32
C PHE A 54 -23.31 83.20 -21.52
N GLU A 55 -22.36 84.13 -21.55
CA GLU A 55 -22.65 85.56 -21.72
C GLU A 55 -22.61 85.98 -23.19
N HIS A 56 -23.64 86.71 -23.66
CA HIS A 56 -23.75 87.18 -25.05
C HIS A 56 -23.68 86.10 -26.17
N ILE A 57 -23.95 84.83 -25.83
CA ILE A 57 -23.97 83.71 -26.78
C ILE A 57 -25.42 83.37 -27.21
N PRO A 58 -25.67 83.02 -28.49
CA PRO A 58 -27.01 82.59 -28.94
C PRO A 58 -27.54 81.37 -28.19
N LEU A 59 -28.85 81.31 -27.94
CA LEU A 59 -29.49 80.22 -27.21
C LEU A 59 -29.14 78.82 -27.75
N ILE A 60 -29.08 78.68 -29.08
CA ILE A 60 -28.75 77.39 -29.71
C ILE A 60 -27.32 76.94 -29.38
N ALA A 61 -26.36 77.87 -29.29
CA ALA A 61 -24.99 77.59 -28.90
C ALA A 61 -24.90 77.23 -27.40
N VAL A 62 -25.67 77.90 -26.55
CA VAL A 62 -25.80 77.52 -25.12
C VAL A 62 -26.31 76.09 -24.97
N VAL A 63 -27.34 75.69 -25.73
CA VAL A 63 -27.84 74.30 -25.71
C VAL A 63 -26.75 73.32 -26.13
N THR A 64 -25.97 73.63 -27.18
CA THR A 64 -24.86 72.74 -27.60
C THR A 64 -23.77 72.61 -26.54
N ILE A 65 -23.44 73.69 -25.82
CA ILE A 65 -22.47 73.66 -24.71
C ILE A 65 -23.01 72.79 -23.57
N LEU A 66 -24.29 72.93 -23.20
CA LEU A 66 -24.91 72.10 -22.17
C LEU A 66 -24.96 70.62 -22.59
N SER A 67 -25.21 70.30 -23.86
CA SER A 67 -25.14 68.93 -24.38
C SER A 67 -23.72 68.37 -24.37
N ALA A 68 -22.71 69.18 -24.69
CA ALA A 68 -21.31 68.78 -24.58
C ALA A 68 -20.94 68.51 -23.11
N LEU A 69 -21.40 69.35 -22.17
CA LEU A 69 -21.21 69.13 -20.74
C LEU A 69 -21.87 67.83 -20.27
N GLN A 70 -23.10 67.52 -20.71
CA GLN A 70 -23.76 66.25 -20.42
C GLN A 70 -22.96 65.05 -20.92
N ASN A 71 -22.36 65.14 -22.12
CA ASN A 71 -21.48 64.10 -22.64
C ASN A 71 -20.21 63.95 -21.79
N ASN A 72 -19.60 65.06 -21.35
CA ASN A 72 -18.43 65.02 -20.47
C ASN A 72 -18.75 64.36 -19.12
N VAL A 73 -19.91 64.67 -18.52
CA VAL A 73 -20.38 64.01 -17.29
C VAL A 73 -20.54 62.51 -17.51
N ARG A 74 -21.21 62.08 -18.59
CA ARG A 74 -21.39 60.65 -18.90
C ARG A 74 -20.06 59.93 -19.16
N ASN A 75 -19.10 60.60 -19.80
CA ASN A 75 -17.77 60.05 -20.03
C ASN A 75 -17.01 59.88 -18.70
N ALA A 76 -17.06 60.88 -17.81
CA ALA A 76 -16.46 60.79 -16.48
C ALA A 76 -17.09 59.66 -15.64
N GLU A 77 -18.41 59.51 -15.70
CA GLU A 77 -19.14 58.39 -15.09
C GLU A 77 -18.70 57.03 -15.66
N THR A 78 -18.51 56.94 -16.98
CA THR A 78 -18.07 55.70 -17.62
C THR A 78 -16.66 55.30 -17.19
N GLU A 79 -15.74 56.26 -17.07
CA GLU A 79 -14.36 56.00 -16.63
C GLU A 79 -14.30 55.56 -15.17
N ILE A 80 -15.07 56.19 -14.27
CA ILE A 80 -15.13 55.73 -12.87
C ILE A 80 -15.76 54.34 -12.76
N LEU A 81 -16.82 54.05 -13.53
CA LEU A 81 -17.46 52.74 -13.51
C LEU A 81 -16.51 51.64 -14.00
N ARG A 82 -15.72 51.92 -15.04
CA ARG A 82 -14.67 51.00 -15.53
C ARG A 82 -13.58 50.79 -14.49
N TYR A 83 -13.12 51.84 -13.83
CA TYR A 83 -12.12 51.75 -12.76
C TYR A 83 -12.64 50.89 -11.59
N LEU A 84 -13.84 51.19 -11.08
CA LEU A 84 -14.45 50.42 -10.00
C LEU A 84 -14.69 48.96 -10.40
N TYR A 85 -15.09 48.70 -11.64
CA TYR A 85 -15.27 47.34 -12.15
C TYR A 85 -13.95 46.55 -12.19
N ASN A 86 -12.87 47.18 -12.66
CA ASN A 86 -11.55 46.55 -12.70
C ASN A 86 -10.99 46.29 -11.29
N GLU A 87 -11.22 47.20 -10.34
CA GLU A 87 -10.83 47.00 -8.94
C GLU A 87 -11.57 45.81 -8.29
N ILE A 88 -12.84 45.59 -8.66
CA ILE A 88 -13.61 44.42 -8.20
C ILE A 88 -12.99 43.11 -8.75
N ASP A 89 -12.62 43.09 -10.04
CA ASP A 89 -12.01 41.89 -10.67
C ASP A 89 -10.56 41.65 -10.20
N ALA A 90 -9.80 42.70 -9.90
CA ALA A 90 -8.45 42.60 -9.36
C ALA A 90 -8.42 41.93 -7.97
N GLY A 91 -9.50 42.06 -7.19
CA GLY A 91 -9.61 41.44 -5.86
C GLY A 91 -10.05 39.97 -5.89
N ALA A 92 -10.44 39.42 -7.04
CA ALA A 92 -10.94 38.05 -7.16
C ALA A 92 -9.81 37.04 -7.44
N PHE A 93 -9.90 35.85 -6.86
CA PHE A 93 -9.03 34.73 -7.23
C PHE A 93 -9.39 34.25 -8.64
N LYS A 94 -8.41 34.30 -9.55
CA LYS A 94 -8.60 33.86 -10.95
C LYS A 94 -8.23 32.38 -11.07
N PHE A 95 -9.22 31.50 -11.01
CA PHE A 95 -9.01 30.08 -11.31
C PHE A 95 -9.17 29.84 -12.81
N ASN A 96 -8.10 29.46 -13.50
CA ASN A 96 -8.10 29.30 -14.96
C ASN A 96 -7.98 27.84 -15.42
N LYS A 97 -7.72 26.91 -14.49
CA LYS A 97 -7.56 25.49 -14.78
C LYS A 97 -8.53 24.68 -13.92
N LEU A 98 -9.27 23.77 -14.56
CA LEU A 98 -10.20 22.84 -13.90
C LEU A 98 -9.75 21.42 -14.19
N GLU A 99 -9.51 20.65 -13.14
CA GLU A 99 -9.07 19.25 -13.25
C GLU A 99 -9.93 18.35 -12.35
N ALA A 100 -10.28 17.16 -12.84
CA ALA A 100 -10.93 16.16 -12.03
C ALA A 100 -9.89 15.44 -11.15
N ILE A 101 -10.12 15.43 -9.84
CA ILE A 101 -9.28 14.74 -8.88
C ILE A 101 -10.07 13.58 -8.26
N VAL A 102 -9.42 12.41 -8.18
CA VAL A 102 -9.92 11.23 -7.50
C VAL A 102 -9.07 10.97 -6.26
N ILE A 103 -9.70 10.97 -5.09
CA ILE A 103 -9.05 10.64 -3.81
C ILE A 103 -9.61 9.29 -3.34
N PRO A 104 -8.89 8.18 -3.55
CA PRO A 104 -9.28 6.87 -3.03
C PRO A 104 -9.06 6.78 -1.53
N ASN A 105 -9.91 6.01 -0.82
CA ASN A 105 -9.65 5.66 0.57
C ASN A 105 -8.45 4.68 0.69
N SER A 106 -8.27 3.79 -0.28
CA SER A 106 -7.11 2.90 -0.40
C SER A 106 -6.87 2.51 -1.87
N ASN A 107 -5.60 2.46 -2.28
CA ASN A 107 -5.18 1.95 -3.59
C ASN A 107 -5.02 0.42 -3.62
N TYR A 108 -5.19 -0.25 -2.48
CA TYR A 108 -5.12 -1.71 -2.36
C TYR A 108 -6.43 -2.25 -1.79
N ILE A 109 -7.08 -3.17 -2.52
CA ILE A 109 -8.29 -3.86 -2.09
C ILE A 109 -8.14 -5.37 -2.22
N VAL A 110 -8.63 -6.09 -1.22
CA VAL A 110 -8.74 -7.55 -1.29
C VAL A 110 -10.03 -7.91 -2.03
N ARG A 111 -9.96 -8.87 -2.96
CA ARG A 111 -11.11 -9.34 -3.76
C ARG A 111 -12.33 -9.60 -2.86
N GLY A 112 -13.44 -8.91 -3.13
CA GLY A 112 -14.67 -8.98 -2.34
C GLY A 112 -14.91 -7.79 -1.40
N ASN A 113 -13.93 -6.89 -1.23
CA ASN A 113 -14.14 -5.62 -0.55
C ASN A 113 -14.61 -4.53 -1.54
N ASN A 114 -15.33 -3.53 -1.03
CA ASN A 114 -15.70 -2.36 -1.80
C ASN A 114 -14.51 -1.41 -1.97
N TYR A 115 -14.36 -0.88 -3.17
CA TYR A 115 -13.48 0.25 -3.45
C TYR A 115 -14.28 1.55 -3.31
N GLU A 116 -13.79 2.47 -2.48
CA GLU A 116 -14.40 3.77 -2.25
C GLU A 116 -13.42 4.89 -2.62
N ALA A 117 -13.89 5.85 -3.40
CA ALA A 117 -13.13 7.03 -3.78
C ALA A 117 -14.03 8.27 -3.88
N LYS A 118 -13.50 9.43 -3.48
CA LYS A 118 -14.15 10.73 -3.67
C LYS A 118 -13.70 11.33 -4.98
N VAL A 119 -14.65 11.80 -5.78
CA VAL A 119 -14.38 12.46 -7.07
C VAL A 119 -14.90 13.87 -7.01
N PHE A 120 -14.05 14.86 -7.31
CA PHE A 120 -14.43 16.27 -7.34
C PHE A 120 -13.61 17.04 -8.39
N ILE A 121 -14.09 18.21 -8.77
CA ILE A 121 -13.36 19.14 -9.64
C ILE A 121 -12.51 20.05 -8.75
N ALA A 122 -11.21 20.08 -8.99
CA ALA A 122 -10.29 21.05 -8.41
C ALA A 122 -10.09 22.20 -9.40
N ALA A 123 -10.17 23.42 -8.88
CA ALA A 123 -9.86 24.62 -9.61
C ALA A 123 -8.49 25.15 -9.15
N SER A 124 -7.59 25.43 -10.08
CA SER A 124 -6.27 26.01 -9.80
C SER A 124 -5.96 27.19 -10.72
N ASP A 125 -5.00 28.00 -10.30
CA ASP A 125 -4.43 29.09 -11.10
C ASP A 125 -3.05 28.64 -11.59
N SER A 126 -2.85 28.63 -12.91
CA SER A 126 -1.56 28.31 -13.53
C SER A 126 -0.61 29.52 -13.63
N THR A 127 -1.08 30.72 -13.30
CA THR A 127 -0.30 31.96 -13.35
C THR A 127 0.27 32.37 -11.99
N GLN A 128 -0.33 31.90 -10.89
CA GLN A 128 0.14 32.14 -9.54
C GLN A 128 0.35 30.84 -8.78
N ASP A 129 1.61 30.51 -8.53
CA ASP A 129 1.96 29.31 -7.76
C ASP A 129 1.76 29.55 -6.24
N PRO A 130 0.97 28.71 -5.55
CA PRO A 130 0.88 28.75 -4.09
C PRO A 130 2.21 28.38 -3.45
N THR A 131 2.43 28.86 -2.23
CA THR A 131 3.53 28.37 -1.41
C THR A 131 3.03 27.18 -0.58
N ILE A 132 3.53 25.98 -0.88
CA ILE A 132 3.14 24.75 -0.18
C ILE A 132 4.24 24.35 0.80
N LEU A 133 3.94 24.35 2.10
CA LEU A 133 4.86 24.05 3.18
C LEU A 133 4.46 22.74 3.85
N VAL A 134 5.36 21.75 3.88
CA VAL A 134 5.18 20.48 4.59
C VAL A 134 5.83 20.56 5.96
N GLY A 135 5.09 20.19 7.01
CA GLY A 135 5.54 20.18 8.40
C GLY A 135 4.38 20.28 9.39
N SER A 136 4.71 20.36 10.68
CA SER A 136 3.73 20.56 11.74
C SER A 136 3.14 21.97 11.69
N TYR A 137 1.84 22.10 11.95
CA TYR A 137 1.15 23.37 12.06
C TYR A 137 0.24 23.40 13.29
N LYS A 138 -0.11 24.60 13.76
CA LYS A 138 -1.11 24.84 14.80
C LYS A 138 -2.25 25.71 14.25
N LYS A 139 -3.43 25.52 14.81
CA LYS A 139 -4.57 26.42 14.64
C LYS A 139 -4.38 27.64 15.55
N VAL A 140 -4.50 28.84 15.00
CA VAL A 140 -4.45 30.11 15.74
C VAL A 140 -5.79 30.81 15.55
N VAL A 141 -6.43 31.17 16.66
CA VAL A 141 -7.65 31.98 16.62
C VAL A 141 -7.21 33.43 16.82
N ARG A 142 -7.49 34.28 15.83
CA ARG A 142 -7.19 35.71 15.92
C ARG A 142 -8.19 36.42 16.82
N GLU A 143 -7.85 37.63 17.26
CA GLU A 143 -8.68 38.45 18.16
C GLU A 143 -10.08 38.76 17.58
N ASP A 144 -10.21 38.71 16.25
CA ASP A 144 -11.47 38.89 15.50
C ASP A 144 -12.34 37.61 15.41
N GLY A 145 -11.90 36.49 16.02
CA GLY A 145 -12.58 35.18 15.97
C GLY A 145 -12.27 34.36 14.71
N THR A 146 -11.44 34.87 13.80
CA THR A 146 -11.08 34.17 12.56
C THR A 146 -10.04 33.07 12.84
N ILE A 147 -10.20 31.94 12.16
CA ILE A 147 -9.27 30.81 12.25
C ILE A 147 -8.14 30.99 11.23
N ASP A 148 -6.90 31.07 11.70
CA ASP A 148 -5.67 31.03 10.90
C ASP A 148 -4.82 29.80 11.29
N TYR A 149 -3.77 29.54 10.51
CA TYR A 149 -2.84 28.45 10.73
C TYR A 149 -1.39 28.94 10.66
N GLU A 150 -0.54 28.39 11.51
CA GLU A 150 0.89 28.73 11.54
C GLU A 150 1.73 27.47 11.65
N MET A 151 2.87 27.44 10.97
CA MET A 151 3.84 26.35 11.10
C MET A 151 4.45 26.33 12.50
N THR A 152 4.53 25.15 13.10
CA THR A 152 5.12 24.89 14.42
C THR A 152 6.38 24.08 14.29
N GLY A 153 7.40 24.64 13.64
CA GLY A 153 8.71 24.01 13.47
C GLY A 153 9.32 24.20 12.09
N PRO A 154 10.39 23.46 11.77
CA PRO A 154 10.99 23.49 10.44
C PRO A 154 9.97 23.01 9.40
N SER A 155 9.92 23.71 8.28
CA SER A 155 9.03 23.39 7.16
C SER A 155 9.83 23.22 5.87
N GLN A 156 9.38 22.29 5.03
CA GLN A 156 9.94 22.09 3.71
C GLN A 156 8.97 22.65 2.67
N GLN A 157 9.43 23.60 1.85
CA GLN A 157 8.65 24.07 0.71
C GLN A 157 8.70 23.04 -0.43
N LEU A 158 7.54 22.70 -0.98
CA LEU A 158 7.47 21.81 -2.13
C LEU A 158 7.74 22.57 -3.43
N PRO A 159 8.38 21.92 -4.42
CA PRO A 159 8.38 22.43 -5.78
C PRO A 159 6.94 22.43 -6.30
N VAL A 160 6.52 23.57 -6.84
CA VAL A 160 5.20 23.77 -7.44
C VAL A 160 5.39 23.99 -8.93
N ASP A 161 4.61 23.29 -9.74
CA ASP A 161 4.53 23.49 -11.19
C ASP A 161 3.07 23.73 -11.57
N LYS A 162 2.77 24.94 -12.07
CA LYS A 162 1.44 25.35 -12.54
C LYS A 162 0.33 25.09 -11.52
N GLY A 163 0.55 25.52 -10.28
CA GLY A 163 -0.41 25.36 -9.19
C GLY A 163 -0.41 23.99 -8.50
N VAL A 164 0.43 23.03 -8.92
CA VAL A 164 0.49 21.68 -8.36
C VAL A 164 1.82 21.42 -7.65
N GLY A 165 1.77 21.18 -6.35
CA GLY A 165 2.95 20.79 -5.56
C GLY A 165 3.23 19.29 -5.63
N VAL A 166 4.50 18.91 -5.84
CA VAL A 166 4.90 17.50 -5.88
C VAL A 166 5.66 17.12 -4.63
N TYR A 167 5.08 16.24 -3.82
CA TYR A 167 5.76 15.63 -2.66
C TYR A 167 6.36 14.28 -3.07
N LYS A 168 7.69 14.15 -2.91
CA LYS A 168 8.43 12.93 -3.25
C LYS A 168 9.44 12.61 -2.17
N VAL A 169 9.27 11.47 -1.51
CA VAL A 169 10.17 10.98 -0.46
C VAL A 169 10.46 9.49 -0.65
N PRO A 170 11.69 9.00 -0.41
CA PRO A 170 11.99 7.58 -0.45
C PRO A 170 11.36 6.85 0.75
N GLY A 171 10.76 5.68 0.50
CA GLY A 171 10.21 4.81 1.55
C GLY A 171 11.31 4.02 2.25
N THR A 172 12.02 4.62 3.20
CA THR A 172 13.18 4.00 3.87
C THR A 172 12.82 3.18 5.11
N THR A 173 11.70 3.50 5.76
CA THR A 173 11.31 2.87 7.03
C THR A 173 9.89 2.36 6.93
N VAL A 174 9.70 1.09 7.29
CA VAL A 174 8.42 0.40 7.28
C VAL A 174 7.40 1.08 8.20
N GLY A 175 6.12 0.92 7.87
CA GLY A 175 4.97 1.38 8.66
C GLY A 175 4.26 2.60 8.07
N ASN A 176 3.24 3.06 8.79
CA ASN A 176 2.41 4.19 8.38
C ASN A 176 3.19 5.50 8.53
N LYS A 177 3.18 6.32 7.48
CA LYS A 177 3.80 7.63 7.41
C LYS A 177 2.71 8.68 7.22
N LYS A 178 2.51 9.49 8.25
CA LYS A 178 1.65 10.68 8.18
C LYS A 178 2.47 11.87 7.73
N TRP A 179 1.90 12.69 6.88
CA TRP A 179 2.49 13.94 6.45
C TRP A 179 1.39 14.96 6.20
N GLY A 180 1.75 16.23 6.24
CA GLY A 180 0.80 17.32 6.12
C GLY A 180 1.51 18.65 6.20
N GLY A 181 0.74 19.71 6.14
CA GLY A 181 1.28 21.05 6.10
C GLY A 181 0.25 22.09 5.74
N LEU A 182 0.73 23.24 5.26
CA LEU A 182 -0.09 24.38 4.89
C LEU A 182 0.13 24.77 3.43
N ILE A 183 -0.96 25.04 2.73
CA ILE A 183 -0.96 25.76 1.45
C ILE A 183 -1.20 27.24 1.77
N VAL A 184 -0.30 28.11 1.32
CA VAL A 184 -0.38 29.56 1.50
C VAL A 184 -0.65 30.20 0.13
N LEU A 185 -1.79 30.87 0.02
CA LEU A 185 -2.22 31.62 -1.15
C LEU A 185 -2.13 33.11 -0.83
N LYS A 186 -1.46 33.88 -1.68
CA LYS A 186 -1.42 35.33 -1.56
C LYS A 186 -2.76 35.92 -2.00
N SER A 187 -3.30 36.87 -1.24
CA SER A 187 -4.54 37.55 -1.64
C SER A 187 -4.28 38.47 -2.84
N PRO A 188 -5.05 38.37 -3.94
CA PRO A 188 -4.92 39.25 -5.10
C PRO A 188 -5.06 40.75 -4.75
N SER A 189 -5.86 41.05 -3.72
CA SER A 189 -6.16 42.39 -3.21
C SER A 189 -5.15 42.97 -2.21
N GLY A 190 -4.02 42.29 -1.95
CA GLY A 190 -3.04 42.72 -0.94
C GLY A 190 -3.48 42.51 0.52
N GLY A 191 -4.60 41.82 0.74
CA GLY A 191 -5.05 41.35 2.06
C GLY A 191 -4.19 40.22 2.65
N PRO A 192 -4.49 39.74 3.87
CA PRO A 192 -3.74 38.68 4.51
C PRO A 192 -3.77 37.37 3.72
N ASP A 193 -2.64 36.67 3.67
CA ASP A 193 -2.51 35.38 2.99
C ASP A 193 -3.53 34.36 3.51
N ILE A 194 -4.13 33.62 2.57
CA ILE A 194 -5.07 32.54 2.87
C ILE A 194 -4.28 31.25 3.08
N LYS A 195 -4.34 30.71 4.30
CA LYS A 195 -3.69 29.46 4.66
C LYS A 195 -4.70 28.33 4.79
N ARG A 196 -4.41 27.18 4.21
CA ARG A 196 -5.25 25.97 4.29
C ARG A 196 -4.42 24.74 4.68
N PRO A 197 -4.78 24.04 5.76
CA PRO A 197 -4.09 22.82 6.14
C PRO A 197 -4.45 21.66 5.24
N PHE A 198 -3.51 20.73 5.09
CA PHE A 198 -3.75 19.43 4.48
C PHE A 198 -3.02 18.35 5.28
N GLU A 199 -3.58 17.15 5.23
CA GLU A 199 -2.99 15.95 5.83
C GLU A 199 -3.24 14.76 4.92
N SER A 200 -2.29 13.83 4.91
CA SER A 200 -2.38 12.59 4.17
C SER A 200 -1.46 11.54 4.82
N GLU A 201 -1.70 10.28 4.50
CA GLU A 201 -0.86 9.18 4.96
C GLU A 201 -0.52 8.22 3.82
N TYR A 202 0.65 7.60 3.91
CA TYR A 202 1.09 6.52 3.04
C TYR A 202 1.72 5.41 3.88
N ILE A 203 1.73 4.18 3.37
CA ILE A 203 2.29 3.03 4.07
C ILE A 203 3.52 2.55 3.30
N VAL A 204 4.61 2.28 4.02
CA VAL A 204 5.79 1.61 3.48
C VAL A 204 5.80 0.19 4.02
N GLU A 205 5.79 -0.80 3.13
CA GLU A 205 5.88 -2.22 3.49
C GLU A 205 7.22 -2.80 3.05
N GLU A 206 7.70 -3.83 3.75
CA GLU A 206 8.83 -4.61 3.27
C GLU A 206 8.41 -5.40 2.01
N PRO A 207 9.28 -5.49 0.99
CA PRO A 207 9.01 -6.35 -0.15
C PRO A 207 8.94 -7.79 0.33
N SER A 208 7.76 -8.41 0.25
CA SER A 208 7.59 -9.84 0.56
C SER A 208 7.49 -10.64 -0.73
N MET A 209 8.25 -11.74 -0.80
CA MET A 209 8.23 -12.68 -1.92
C MET A 209 8.08 -14.10 -1.38
N THR A 210 7.02 -14.80 -1.79
CA THR A 210 6.80 -16.20 -1.43
C THR A 210 7.20 -17.10 -2.60
N VAL A 211 8.33 -17.79 -2.47
CA VAL A 211 8.75 -18.82 -3.42
C VAL A 211 8.38 -20.19 -2.84
N SER A 212 7.33 -20.82 -3.38
CA SER A 212 6.89 -22.14 -2.95
C SER A 212 7.18 -23.20 -4.02
N PRO A 213 7.96 -24.26 -3.72
CA PRO A 213 8.16 -25.36 -4.65
C PRO A 213 6.84 -26.08 -4.95
N THR A 214 6.41 -26.05 -6.21
CA THR A 214 5.10 -26.57 -6.65
C THR A 214 4.99 -28.08 -6.53
N LYS A 215 6.10 -28.81 -6.61
CA LYS A 215 6.14 -30.27 -6.47
C LYS A 215 6.38 -30.78 -5.05
N MET A 216 6.54 -29.89 -4.06
CA MET A 216 6.77 -30.27 -2.65
C MET A 216 5.52 -30.09 -1.77
N ASN A 217 4.34 -29.79 -2.34
CA ASN A 217 3.07 -29.78 -1.61
C ASN A 217 2.58 -31.20 -1.27
N VAL A 218 3.36 -31.93 -0.47
CA VAL A 218 3.10 -33.32 -0.09
C VAL A 218 3.05 -33.43 1.43
N PHE A 219 2.03 -34.14 1.94
CA PHE A 219 2.02 -34.62 3.32
C PHE A 219 2.21 -36.13 3.35
N TYR A 220 3.02 -36.59 4.30
CA TYR A 220 3.24 -38.00 4.56
C TYR A 220 2.34 -38.48 5.71
N MET A 221 1.67 -39.59 5.48
CA MET A 221 0.89 -40.28 6.51
C MET A 221 1.78 -40.83 7.63
N GLY A 222 1.26 -40.85 8.85
CA GLY A 222 1.96 -41.40 10.02
C GLY A 222 3.05 -40.51 10.63
N LEU A 223 3.28 -39.33 10.05
CA LEU A 223 4.24 -38.35 10.55
C LEU A 223 3.57 -37.01 10.85
N ASP A 224 4.23 -36.21 11.70
CA ASP A 224 3.90 -34.81 11.92
C ASP A 224 4.45 -34.00 10.73
N ASN A 225 3.56 -33.41 9.93
CA ASN A 225 3.95 -32.57 8.80
C ASN A 225 3.87 -31.09 9.21
N PRO A 226 4.99 -30.41 9.47
CA PRO A 226 4.98 -29.01 9.87
C PRO A 226 4.64 -28.11 8.67
N VAL A 227 3.79 -27.11 8.90
CA VAL A 227 3.44 -26.07 7.92
C VAL A 227 3.36 -24.70 8.59
N GLU A 228 3.72 -23.67 7.84
CA GLU A 228 3.59 -22.28 8.25
C GLU A 228 2.47 -21.61 7.45
N ILE A 229 1.51 -20.98 8.14
CA ILE A 229 0.33 -20.37 7.53
C ILE A 229 0.26 -18.90 7.97
N SER A 230 0.47 -18.00 7.02
CA SER A 230 0.35 -16.55 7.21
C SER A 230 -0.67 -15.96 6.25
N VAL A 231 -1.33 -14.89 6.71
CA VAL A 231 -2.28 -14.09 5.92
C VAL A 231 -1.82 -12.64 6.00
N SER A 232 -1.52 -12.03 4.85
CA SER A 232 -1.05 -10.65 4.79
C SER A 232 -2.05 -9.70 5.44
N GLY A 233 -1.56 -8.88 6.37
CA GLY A 233 -2.37 -7.91 7.10
C GLY A 233 -3.20 -8.50 8.26
N VAL A 234 -3.05 -9.78 8.60
CA VAL A 234 -3.76 -10.41 9.73
C VAL A 234 -2.78 -11.01 10.74
N ALA A 235 -2.97 -10.68 12.02
CA ALA A 235 -2.17 -11.22 13.10
C ALA A 235 -2.35 -12.75 13.24
N ALA A 236 -1.28 -13.47 13.60
CA ALA A 236 -1.25 -14.93 13.55
C ALA A 236 -2.29 -15.59 14.48
N ASP A 237 -2.60 -14.98 15.62
CA ASP A 237 -3.64 -15.41 16.56
C ASP A 237 -5.05 -15.39 15.95
N LYS A 238 -5.31 -14.48 15.01
CA LYS A 238 -6.59 -14.33 14.30
C LYS A 238 -6.71 -15.23 13.07
N VAL A 239 -5.69 -16.01 12.74
CA VAL A 239 -5.71 -16.98 11.65
C VAL A 239 -6.10 -18.36 12.17
N THR A 240 -7.14 -18.93 11.56
CA THR A 240 -7.64 -20.28 11.82
C THR A 240 -7.55 -21.12 10.55
N ALA A 241 -6.86 -22.25 10.63
CA ALA A 241 -6.74 -23.21 9.53
C ALA A 241 -7.49 -24.50 9.84
N THR A 242 -8.18 -25.03 8.84
CA THR A 242 -8.88 -26.32 8.89
C THR A 242 -8.41 -27.22 7.75
N ILE A 243 -8.56 -28.53 7.93
CA ILE A 243 -8.19 -29.52 6.90
C ILE A 243 -9.34 -30.50 6.69
N ASN A 244 -9.55 -30.93 5.45
CA ASN A 244 -10.62 -31.87 5.09
C ASN A 244 -10.21 -33.36 5.20
N ASN A 245 -8.92 -33.64 5.42
CA ASN A 245 -8.37 -35.00 5.46
C ASN A 245 -7.31 -35.08 6.57
N GLY A 246 -7.70 -35.69 7.70
CA GLY A 246 -6.88 -35.79 8.90
C GLY A 246 -7.07 -34.63 9.86
N ARG A 247 -6.00 -34.28 10.58
CA ARG A 247 -6.03 -33.28 11.65
C ARG A 247 -5.00 -32.21 11.41
N ILE A 248 -5.35 -30.98 11.78
CA ILE A 248 -4.44 -29.84 11.80
C ILE A 248 -4.47 -29.23 13.21
N ARG A 249 -3.30 -29.03 13.80
CA ARG A 249 -3.14 -28.45 15.14
C ARG A 249 -2.16 -27.28 15.10
N LYS A 250 -2.51 -26.19 15.78
CA LYS A 250 -1.62 -25.02 15.92
C LYS A 250 -0.62 -25.30 17.03
N ILE A 251 0.68 -25.10 16.76
CA ILE A 251 1.72 -25.24 17.79
C ILE A 251 1.98 -23.87 18.44
N SER A 252 2.41 -22.90 17.63
CA SER A 252 2.83 -21.58 18.09
C SER A 252 2.73 -20.59 16.93
N GLY A 253 2.33 -19.34 17.21
CA GLY A 253 2.28 -18.28 16.19
C GLY A 253 1.54 -18.70 14.91
N ASN A 254 2.29 -18.81 13.81
CA ASN A 254 1.83 -19.22 12.49
C ASN A 254 2.18 -20.68 12.12
N GLN A 255 2.74 -21.45 13.05
CA GLN A 255 3.15 -22.84 12.85
C GLN A 255 2.03 -23.83 13.21
N TYR A 256 1.82 -24.78 12.32
CA TYR A 256 0.84 -25.84 12.45
C TYR A 256 1.48 -27.20 12.15
N ILE A 257 0.94 -28.26 12.74
CA ILE A 257 1.24 -29.64 12.35
C ILE A 257 0.01 -30.25 11.71
N VAL A 258 0.23 -30.92 10.59
CA VAL A 258 -0.77 -31.65 9.83
C VAL A 258 -0.48 -33.15 9.93
N ASN A 259 -1.49 -33.92 10.31
CA ASN A 259 -1.47 -35.38 10.33
C ASN A 259 -2.58 -35.88 9.40
N PRO A 260 -2.27 -36.21 8.14
CA PRO A 260 -3.28 -36.70 7.20
C PRO A 260 -3.67 -38.15 7.51
N GLU A 261 -4.91 -38.52 7.23
CA GLU A 261 -5.45 -39.86 7.55
C GLU A 261 -5.56 -40.77 6.31
N ARG A 262 -5.83 -40.21 5.13
CA ARG A 262 -6.07 -40.99 3.89
C ARG A 262 -5.19 -40.53 2.74
N ALA A 263 -4.66 -41.48 1.96
CA ALA A 263 -3.93 -41.19 0.72
C ALA A 263 -4.82 -40.47 -0.31
N GLY A 264 -4.21 -39.66 -1.18
CA GLY A 264 -4.93 -38.87 -2.19
C GLY A 264 -4.61 -37.39 -2.07
N SER A 265 -5.58 -36.56 -1.70
CA SER A 265 -5.38 -35.14 -1.45
C SER A 265 -5.96 -34.65 -0.12
N ALA A 266 -5.42 -33.55 0.36
CA ALA A 266 -5.85 -32.82 1.53
C ALA A 266 -5.87 -31.32 1.20
N GLN A 267 -6.93 -30.64 1.59
CA GLN A 267 -7.11 -29.21 1.37
C GLN A 267 -7.04 -28.51 2.72
N ILE A 268 -6.08 -27.61 2.86
CA ILE A 268 -6.02 -26.69 4.00
C ILE A 268 -6.81 -25.44 3.63
N ARG A 269 -7.89 -25.18 4.35
CA ARG A 269 -8.69 -23.95 4.24
C ARG A 269 -8.29 -22.97 5.32
N VAL A 270 -8.12 -21.71 4.96
CA VAL A 270 -7.69 -20.65 5.88
C VAL A 270 -8.81 -19.64 6.04
N THR A 271 -9.16 -19.36 7.30
CA THR A 271 -10.11 -18.32 7.67
C THR A 271 -9.41 -17.36 8.63
N ALA A 272 -9.70 -16.07 8.51
CA ALA A 272 -9.12 -15.08 9.41
C ALA A 272 -10.20 -14.11 9.94
N ASP A 273 -10.06 -13.74 11.21
CA ASP A 273 -10.90 -12.74 11.85
C ASP A 273 -10.34 -11.34 11.57
N MET A 274 -11.09 -10.54 10.80
CA MET A 274 -10.71 -9.19 10.40
C MET A 274 -11.21 -8.12 11.38
N GLY A 275 -11.80 -8.51 12.52
CA GLY A 275 -12.49 -7.62 13.45
C GLY A 275 -13.99 -7.48 13.12
N GLY A 276 -14.81 -7.21 14.15
CA GLY A 276 -16.26 -6.99 13.98
C GLY A 276 -17.10 -8.28 13.79
N ASN A 277 -16.65 -9.42 14.33
CA ASN A 277 -17.31 -10.74 14.22
C ASN A 277 -17.45 -11.31 12.79
N GLN A 278 -16.75 -10.74 11.80
CA GLN A 278 -16.73 -11.28 10.44
C GLN A 278 -15.48 -12.14 10.21
N LYS A 279 -15.67 -13.46 10.19
CA LYS A 279 -14.66 -14.41 9.71
C LYS A 279 -14.67 -14.40 8.18
N ARG A 280 -13.52 -14.10 7.57
CA ARG A 280 -13.34 -14.14 6.12
C ARG A 280 -12.65 -15.43 5.71
N ASP A 281 -13.16 -16.07 4.66
CA ASP A 281 -12.52 -17.21 4.01
C ASP A 281 -11.45 -16.72 3.01
N PHE A 282 -10.23 -17.21 3.16
CA PHE A 282 -9.09 -16.92 2.28
C PHE A 282 -8.87 -18.03 1.24
N GLY A 283 -9.81 -18.96 1.13
CA GLY A 283 -9.77 -20.09 0.22
C GLY A 283 -8.99 -21.26 0.78
N TYR A 284 -8.56 -22.15 -0.12
CA TYR A 284 -7.87 -23.37 0.23
C TYR A 284 -6.64 -23.61 -0.64
N LYS A 285 -5.69 -24.36 -0.09
CA LYS A 285 -4.54 -24.89 -0.83
C LYS A 285 -4.55 -26.41 -0.76
N GLU A 286 -4.39 -27.04 -1.92
CA GLU A 286 -4.38 -28.50 -2.06
C GLU A 286 -2.96 -29.06 -1.90
N PHE A 287 -2.88 -30.14 -1.12
CA PHE A 287 -1.69 -30.92 -0.85
C PHE A 287 -1.96 -32.37 -1.23
N ARG A 288 -0.95 -33.05 -1.76
CA ARG A 288 -1.01 -34.48 -2.05
C ARG A 288 -0.69 -35.25 -0.78
N VAL A 289 -1.51 -36.23 -0.42
CA VAL A 289 -1.22 -37.12 0.69
C VAL A 289 -0.61 -38.40 0.15
N LYS A 290 0.63 -38.67 0.57
CA LYS A 290 1.37 -39.88 0.20
C LYS A 290 1.60 -40.76 1.42
N MET A 291 1.66 -42.06 1.17
CA MET A 291 2.22 -43.00 2.12
C MET A 291 3.74 -42.83 2.18
N LEU A 292 4.33 -43.27 3.28
CA LEU A 292 5.78 -43.31 3.40
C LEU A 292 6.40 -44.20 2.31
N PRO A 293 7.60 -43.87 1.79
CA PRO A 293 8.35 -44.79 0.94
C PRO A 293 8.61 -46.12 1.67
N SER A 294 8.86 -47.19 0.91
CA SER A 294 9.24 -48.46 1.53
C SER A 294 10.65 -48.35 2.12
N PRO A 295 10.85 -48.71 3.40
CA PRO A 295 12.17 -48.74 3.99
C PRO A 295 12.99 -49.86 3.38
N VAL A 296 14.30 -49.78 3.56
CA VAL A 296 15.24 -50.74 2.99
C VAL A 296 15.85 -51.57 4.11
N PRO A 297 15.72 -52.91 4.06
CA PRO A 297 16.23 -53.76 5.11
C PRO A 297 17.75 -53.90 4.96
N LYS A 298 18.44 -54.00 6.10
CA LYS A 298 19.89 -54.11 6.21
C LYS A 298 20.28 -55.08 7.30
N VAL A 299 21.36 -55.80 7.08
CA VAL A 299 22.06 -56.61 8.09
C VAL A 299 23.51 -56.15 8.11
N GLY A 300 23.97 -55.67 9.27
CA GLY A 300 25.32 -55.08 9.39
C GLY A 300 25.57 -53.90 8.44
N GLY A 301 24.53 -53.12 8.13
CA GLY A 301 24.59 -52.00 7.20
C GLY A 301 24.53 -52.38 5.71
N LEU A 302 24.47 -53.67 5.38
CA LEU A 302 24.46 -54.17 4.00
C LEU A 302 23.05 -54.54 3.52
N ARG A 303 22.74 -54.19 2.28
CA ARG A 303 21.52 -54.58 1.55
C ARG A 303 21.66 -55.93 0.82
N GLY A 304 22.85 -56.50 0.85
CA GLY A 304 23.24 -57.70 0.11
C GLY A 304 24.73 -57.69 -0.19
N GLY A 305 25.24 -58.79 -0.74
CA GLY A 305 26.64 -58.90 -1.15
C GLY A 305 27.49 -59.75 -0.21
N ASN A 306 28.75 -59.38 0.00
CA ASN A 306 29.70 -60.16 0.79
C ASN A 306 29.78 -59.66 2.23
N ILE A 307 29.81 -60.58 3.20
CA ILE A 307 30.01 -60.25 4.61
C ILE A 307 30.98 -61.24 5.26
N ALA A 308 31.87 -60.75 6.12
CA ALA A 308 32.70 -61.62 6.93
C ALA A 308 31.83 -62.33 7.99
N ARG A 309 32.09 -63.62 8.22
CA ARG A 309 31.29 -64.43 9.17
C ARG A 309 31.27 -63.82 10.58
N SER A 310 32.41 -63.34 11.07
CA SER A 310 32.52 -62.70 12.38
C SER A 310 31.66 -61.43 12.48
N THR A 311 31.65 -60.61 11.42
CA THR A 311 30.83 -59.39 11.36
C THR A 311 29.35 -59.71 11.38
N LEU A 312 28.92 -60.77 10.67
CA LEU A 312 27.53 -61.20 10.65
C LEU A 312 27.07 -61.71 12.03
N LEU A 313 27.87 -62.56 12.68
CA LEU A 313 27.57 -63.10 14.01
C LEU A 313 27.60 -62.03 15.11
N ALA A 314 28.31 -60.91 14.91
CA ALA A 314 28.30 -59.78 15.82
C ALA A 314 27.03 -58.91 15.71
N GLN A 315 26.24 -59.05 14.64
CA GLN A 315 24.99 -58.30 14.50
C GLN A 315 23.89 -58.89 15.38
N SER A 316 23.07 -58.02 15.96
CA SER A 316 21.95 -58.46 16.79
C SER A 316 20.72 -58.88 15.98
N GLY A 317 20.63 -58.51 14.69
CA GLY A 317 19.49 -58.82 13.85
C GLY A 317 19.39 -57.98 12.57
N VAL A 318 18.16 -57.81 12.08
CA VAL A 318 17.82 -57.06 10.85
C VAL A 318 17.27 -55.69 11.24
N VAL A 319 17.74 -54.64 10.57
CA VAL A 319 17.26 -53.27 10.73
C VAL A 319 16.65 -52.81 9.41
N ALA A 320 15.67 -51.91 9.45
CA ALA A 320 15.11 -51.28 8.26
C ALA A 320 15.25 -49.76 8.37
N GLU A 321 15.75 -49.14 7.31
CA GLU A 321 16.06 -47.70 7.30
C GLU A 321 15.42 -47.02 6.09
N MET A 322 15.01 -45.76 6.27
CA MET A 322 14.52 -44.91 5.19
C MET A 322 15.70 -44.17 4.57
N GLU A 323 16.04 -44.50 3.33
CA GLU A 323 17.10 -43.77 2.61
C GLU A 323 16.53 -42.64 1.76
N ASN A 324 17.26 -41.52 1.71
CA ASN A 324 16.88 -40.32 0.96
C ASN A 324 15.49 -39.79 1.33
N PHE A 325 15.17 -39.79 2.63
CA PHE A 325 13.90 -39.33 3.16
C PHE A 325 14.13 -38.21 4.17
N GLU A 326 13.48 -37.07 3.97
CA GLU A 326 13.76 -35.83 4.70
C GLU A 326 13.16 -35.79 6.11
N PHE A 327 12.29 -36.75 6.46
CA PHE A 327 11.67 -36.83 7.77
C PHE A 327 12.28 -37.96 8.61
N GLU A 328 12.36 -37.72 9.92
CA GLU A 328 12.69 -38.74 10.90
C GLU A 328 11.52 -39.74 11.03
N ALA A 329 11.66 -40.90 10.40
CA ALA A 329 10.68 -41.99 10.49
C ALA A 329 11.29 -43.19 11.22
N VAL A 330 10.69 -43.55 12.35
CA VAL A 330 11.10 -44.73 13.12
C VAL A 330 10.46 -45.98 12.51
N VAL A 331 11.28 -46.85 11.93
CA VAL A 331 10.83 -48.10 11.33
C VAL A 331 11.17 -49.27 12.25
N LYS A 332 10.21 -50.17 12.48
CA LYS A 332 10.40 -51.34 13.34
C LYS A 332 10.23 -52.64 12.55
N VAL A 333 11.29 -53.44 12.44
CA VAL A 333 11.19 -54.80 11.89
C VAL A 333 10.40 -55.69 12.88
N VAL A 334 9.35 -56.35 12.39
CA VAL A 334 8.45 -57.19 13.18
C VAL A 334 8.70 -58.68 13.00
N SER A 335 9.13 -59.10 11.82
CA SER A 335 9.48 -60.51 11.58
C SER A 335 10.44 -60.64 10.41
N PHE A 336 11.23 -61.71 10.43
CA PHE A 336 12.03 -62.15 9.27
C PHE A 336 12.39 -63.62 9.42
N LYS A 337 12.69 -64.28 8.31
CA LYS A 337 13.17 -65.65 8.25
C LYS A 337 14.64 -65.68 7.84
N VAL A 338 15.43 -66.57 8.42
CA VAL A 338 16.79 -66.86 7.94
C VAL A 338 16.77 -68.23 7.32
N SER A 339 17.20 -68.33 6.06
CA SER A 339 17.35 -69.60 5.36
C SER A 339 18.75 -69.72 4.76
N ALA A 340 19.36 -70.88 4.89
CA ALA A 340 20.68 -71.16 4.33
C ALA A 340 20.87 -72.66 4.09
N LYS A 341 21.71 -73.00 3.12
CA LYS A 341 22.13 -74.37 2.88
C LYS A 341 23.29 -74.73 3.78
N VAL A 342 23.06 -75.64 4.73
CA VAL A 342 24.07 -76.14 5.68
C VAL A 342 24.39 -77.59 5.30
N GLY A 343 25.55 -77.79 4.66
CA GLY A 343 25.90 -79.09 4.06
C GLY A 343 24.99 -79.40 2.87
N GLN A 344 24.19 -80.46 2.97
CA GLN A 344 23.21 -80.85 1.94
C GLN A 344 21.76 -80.49 2.29
N PHE A 345 21.50 -79.99 3.49
CA PHE A 345 20.16 -79.68 3.96
C PHE A 345 19.89 -78.17 3.89
N ASP A 346 18.66 -77.82 3.50
CA ASP A 346 18.15 -76.47 3.63
C ASP A 346 17.60 -76.30 5.04
N MET A 347 18.15 -75.33 5.78
CA MET A 347 17.69 -74.99 7.11
C MET A 347 17.05 -73.62 7.08
N GLU A 348 15.90 -73.47 7.75
CA GLU A 348 15.23 -72.19 7.94
C GLU A 348 14.77 -72.01 9.37
N ALA A 349 14.77 -70.76 9.85
CA ALA A 349 14.24 -70.39 11.15
C ALA A 349 13.64 -68.98 11.13
N THR A 350 12.50 -68.81 11.79
CA THR A 350 11.74 -67.55 11.81
C THR A 350 12.00 -66.76 13.10
N SER A 351 12.09 -65.45 12.98
CA SER A 351 12.08 -64.50 14.10
C SER A 351 10.79 -63.67 14.06
N ASN A 352 10.20 -63.49 15.24
CA ASN A 352 9.04 -62.61 15.47
C ASN A 352 9.48 -61.25 16.08
N SER A 353 10.73 -60.85 15.82
CA SER A 353 11.27 -59.56 16.25
C SER A 353 12.31 -59.07 15.24
N ASN A 354 12.94 -57.93 15.51
CA ASN A 354 14.10 -57.47 14.74
C ASN A 354 15.40 -58.21 15.10
N LYS A 355 15.42 -59.06 16.13
CA LYS A 355 16.62 -59.74 16.62
C LYS A 355 16.74 -61.17 16.10
N PHE A 356 17.98 -61.68 16.02
CA PHE A 356 18.23 -63.08 15.73
C PHE A 356 17.77 -63.98 16.88
N THR A 357 17.16 -65.11 16.53
CA THR A 357 16.85 -66.19 17.49
C THR A 357 18.04 -67.13 17.65
N GLN A 358 18.06 -67.94 18.71
CA GLN A 358 19.13 -68.93 18.90
C GLN A 358 19.20 -69.94 17.76
N GLU A 359 18.05 -70.35 17.21
CA GLU A 359 17.99 -71.24 16.05
C GLU A 359 18.63 -70.62 14.81
N GLN A 360 18.38 -69.33 14.57
CA GLN A 360 19.00 -68.59 13.48
C GLN A 360 20.52 -68.47 13.68
N LEU A 361 20.97 -68.15 14.90
CA LEU A 361 22.40 -68.10 15.22
C LEU A 361 23.09 -69.45 14.99
N ASN A 362 22.44 -70.56 15.39
CA ASN A 362 22.96 -71.91 15.15
C ASN A 362 23.12 -72.23 13.65
N ILE A 363 22.22 -71.72 12.80
CA ILE A 363 22.35 -71.83 11.34
C ILE A 363 23.55 -71.01 10.87
N LEU A 364 23.64 -69.74 11.27
CA LEU A 364 24.71 -68.82 10.88
C LEU A 364 26.11 -69.31 11.30
N GLU A 365 26.23 -69.95 12.47
CA GLU A 365 27.46 -70.54 12.98
C GLU A 365 27.92 -71.79 12.20
N ARG A 366 27.03 -72.45 11.46
CA ARG A 366 27.41 -73.61 10.65
C ARG A 366 27.81 -73.24 9.22
N LEU A 367 27.70 -71.96 8.86
CA LEU A 367 28.07 -71.50 7.52
C LEU A 367 29.58 -71.43 7.34
N GLY A 368 30.04 -72.03 6.23
CA GLY A 368 31.41 -71.95 5.76
C GLY A 368 31.64 -70.78 4.83
N LYS A 369 32.91 -70.53 4.48
CA LYS A 369 33.28 -69.58 3.45
C LYS A 369 32.65 -69.96 2.11
N GLY A 370 32.05 -68.99 1.42
CA GLY A 370 31.36 -69.19 0.14
C GLY A 370 29.88 -69.54 0.26
N SER A 371 29.39 -69.92 1.44
CA SER A 371 27.96 -70.15 1.69
C SER A 371 27.15 -68.87 1.51
N LYS A 372 25.92 -69.01 1.03
CA LYS A 372 24.93 -67.93 0.97
C LYS A 372 23.92 -68.11 2.09
N VAL A 373 23.53 -66.99 2.69
CA VAL A 373 22.42 -66.90 3.63
C VAL A 373 21.40 -65.89 3.08
N TYR A 374 20.13 -66.25 3.21
CA TYR A 374 19.00 -65.44 2.80
C TYR A 374 18.25 -64.99 4.06
N PHE A 375 17.99 -63.69 4.14
CA PHE A 375 17.05 -63.11 5.09
C PHE A 375 15.79 -62.83 4.30
N GLU A 376 14.72 -63.58 4.55
CA GLU A 376 13.50 -63.62 3.75
C GLU A 376 12.30 -63.14 4.58
N ASP A 377 11.19 -62.85 3.89
CA ASP A 377 9.92 -62.43 4.51
C ASP A 377 10.11 -61.31 5.55
N ILE A 378 11.00 -60.35 5.25
CA ILE A 378 11.34 -59.27 6.18
C ILE A 378 10.16 -58.31 6.23
N LYS A 379 9.43 -58.30 7.35
CA LYS A 379 8.28 -57.41 7.55
C LYS A 379 8.65 -56.31 8.52
N ALA A 380 8.26 -55.08 8.20
CA ALA A 380 8.45 -53.93 9.08
C ALA A 380 7.17 -53.11 9.20
N THR A 381 6.94 -52.58 10.39
CA THR A 381 5.86 -51.62 10.67
C THR A 381 6.42 -50.21 10.62
N LEU A 382 5.71 -49.34 9.89
CA LEU A 382 6.02 -47.93 9.75
C LEU A 382 5.26 -47.09 10.80
N PRO A 383 5.63 -45.80 11.02
CA PRO A 383 4.92 -44.90 11.94
C PRO A 383 3.42 -44.73 11.63
N ASP A 384 3.00 -44.95 10.39
CA ASP A 384 1.60 -44.94 9.98
C ASP A 384 0.80 -46.18 10.42
N GLY A 385 1.45 -47.13 11.11
CA GLY A 385 0.87 -48.40 11.55
C GLY A 385 0.77 -49.45 10.44
N SER A 386 1.12 -49.13 9.19
CA SER A 386 1.14 -50.09 8.11
C SER A 386 2.31 -51.05 8.25
N THR A 387 2.07 -52.32 7.93
CA THR A 387 3.14 -53.34 7.84
C THR A 387 3.48 -53.57 6.37
N ARG A 388 4.77 -53.51 6.04
CA ARG A 388 5.27 -53.76 4.69
C ARG A 388 6.21 -54.94 4.66
N ASP A 389 6.08 -55.70 3.58
CA ASP A 389 7.08 -56.68 3.17
C ASP A 389 8.22 -55.94 2.46
N LEU A 390 9.44 -56.14 2.96
CA LEU A 390 10.65 -55.49 2.49
C LEU A 390 11.47 -56.40 1.56
N GLY A 391 10.94 -57.59 1.23
CA GLY A 391 11.60 -58.58 0.40
C GLY A 391 12.70 -59.33 1.15
N SER A 392 13.78 -59.64 0.44
CA SER A 392 14.87 -60.46 0.96
C SER A 392 16.25 -59.84 0.77
N ILE A 393 17.17 -60.19 1.68
CA ILE A 393 18.59 -59.86 1.61
C ILE A 393 19.37 -61.14 1.39
N THR A 394 20.28 -61.15 0.42
CA THR A 394 21.21 -62.26 0.22
C THR A 394 22.62 -61.83 0.60
N LEU A 395 23.23 -62.52 1.57
CA LEU A 395 24.63 -62.33 1.93
C LEU A 395 25.46 -63.59 1.64
N LYS A 396 26.66 -63.39 1.12
CA LYS A 396 27.66 -64.44 0.89
C LYS A 396 28.79 -64.31 1.90
N ILE A 397 29.12 -65.40 2.57
CA ILE A 397 30.20 -65.45 3.54
C ILE A 397 31.55 -65.45 2.82
N ILE A 398 32.48 -64.57 3.23
CA ILE A 398 33.84 -64.45 2.67
C ILE A 398 34.95 -64.83 3.65
#